data_AF-A0A1W5XIU6-F1
#
_entry.id   AF-A0A1W5XIU6-F1
#
_cell.length_a   1.000
_cell.length_b   1.000
_cell.length_c   1.000
_cell.angle_alpha   90.00
_cell.angle_beta   90.00
_cell.angle_gamma   90.00
#
_symmetry.space_group_name_H-M   'P 1'
#
loop_
_entity.id
_entity.type
_entity.pdbx_description
1 polymer ?
#
loop_
_entity_poly.entity_id
_entity_poly.type
_entity_poly.pdbx_seq_one_letter_code
_entity_poly.pdbx_strand_id
1 'polypeptide(L)'
;MTPGIVSVALSVWAARVHGTKRRWKRWEAEFTCPCCGTGWARDKLHEALNLLPPRAAAELRMQVERLDEVLLGRTHHEPMADPELAWWHRRC
;
A
#
# COMPACT_ATOMS: atom_id res chain seq x y z
N MET A 1 8.17 -14.66 2.64
CA MET A 1 6.85 -14.01 2.41
C MET A 1 5.82 -15.11 2.11
N THR A 2 4.63 -15.05 2.73
CA THR A 2 3.54 -16.03 2.48
C THR A 2 2.46 -15.41 1.59
N PRO A 3 1.77 -16.17 0.71
CA PRO A 3 0.71 -15.61 -0.13
C PRO A 3 -0.41 -14.90 0.66
N GLY A 4 -0.69 -15.37 1.89
CA GLY A 4 -1.69 -14.76 2.77
C GLY A 4 -1.41 -13.29 3.12
N ILE A 5 -0.14 -12.91 3.31
CA ILE A 5 0.20 -11.51 3.65
C ILE A 5 -0.09 -10.57 2.49
N VAL A 6 0.09 -11.02 1.24
CA VAL A 6 -0.15 -10.21 0.04
C VAL A 6 -1.64 -9.96 -0.13
N SER A 7 -2.47 -10.98 0.08
CA SER A 7 -3.93 -10.84 0.01
C SER A 7 -4.48 -9.90 1.09
N VAL A 8 -3.97 -10.00 2.33
CA VAL A 8 -4.35 -9.10 3.42
C VAL A 8 -3.90 -7.67 3.11
N ALA A 9 -2.65 -7.50 2.69
CA ALA A 9 -2.11 -6.19 2.33
C ALA A 9 -2.89 -5.54 1.19
N LEU A 10 -3.25 -6.29 0.14
CA LEU A 10 -4.07 -5.76 -0.96
C LEU A 10 -5.46 -5.34 -0.48
N SER A 11 -6.08 -6.14 0.38
CA SER A 11 -7.42 -5.86 0.92
C SER A 11 -7.43 -4.60 1.80
N VAL A 12 -6.44 -4.48 2.69
CA VAL A 12 -6.27 -3.29 3.54
C VAL A 12 -6.00 -2.08 2.66
N TRP A 13 -5.10 -2.18 1.69
CA TRP A 13 -4.78 -1.08 0.79
C TRP A 13 -6.00 -0.61 0.00
N ALA A 14 -6.75 -1.54 -0.59
CA ALA A 14 -7.96 -1.23 -1.35
C ALA A 14 -9.04 -0.56 -0.48
N ALA A 15 -9.36 -1.15 0.67
CA ALA A 15 -10.35 -0.60 1.60
C ALA A 15 -9.99 0.83 2.04
N ARG A 16 -8.68 1.09 2.12
CA ARG A 16 -8.17 2.32 2.66
C ARG A 16 -8.06 3.43 1.62
N VAL A 17 -7.54 3.12 0.44
CA VAL A 17 -7.52 4.00 -0.74
C VAL A 17 -8.92 4.39 -1.17
N HIS A 18 -9.89 3.46 -1.11
CA HIS A 18 -11.31 3.73 -1.38
C HIS A 18 -12.09 4.20 -0.15
N GLY A 19 -11.44 4.29 1.01
CA GLY A 19 -12.05 4.61 2.29
C GLY A 19 -12.64 6.02 2.37
N THR A 20 -13.18 6.35 3.55
CA THR A 20 -14.02 7.53 3.80
C THR A 20 -13.48 8.86 3.27
N LYS A 21 -14.37 9.80 2.91
CA LYS A 21 -14.04 11.14 2.37
C LYS A 21 -13.22 12.06 3.31
N ARG A 22 -12.85 11.59 4.50
CA ARG A 22 -12.05 12.35 5.48
C ARG A 22 -10.59 12.43 5.04
N ARG A 23 -9.85 13.39 5.62
CA ARG A 23 -8.41 13.53 5.38
C ARG A 23 -7.68 12.21 5.64
N TRP A 24 -6.83 11.83 4.70
CA TRP A 24 -6.01 10.63 4.80
C TRP A 24 -5.05 10.73 5.97
N LYS A 25 -4.91 9.66 6.75
CA LYS A 25 -3.86 9.59 7.77
C LYS A 25 -2.95 8.41 7.48
N ARG A 26 -1.67 8.68 7.65
CA ARG A 26 -0.55 7.80 7.32
C ARG A 26 -0.68 6.39 7.92
N TRP A 27 -0.94 6.32 9.23
CA TRP A 27 -1.09 5.06 9.98
C TRP A 27 -2.27 4.20 9.56
N GLU A 28 -3.20 4.72 8.76
CA GLU A 28 -4.36 3.95 8.33
C GLU A 28 -3.99 2.93 7.22
N ALA A 29 -2.76 2.98 6.70
CA ALA A 29 -2.18 1.96 5.82
C ALA A 29 -1.48 0.82 6.60
N GLU A 30 -1.41 0.91 7.93
CA GLU A 30 -0.88 -0.14 8.80
C GLU A 30 -1.89 -1.26 8.97
N PHE A 31 -1.39 -2.49 9.05
CA PHE A 31 -2.19 -3.66 9.37
C PHE A 31 -1.46 -4.57 10.35
N THR A 32 -2.27 -5.33 11.09
CA THR A 32 -1.82 -6.36 12.02
C THR A 32 -2.61 -7.62 11.73
N CYS A 33 -1.98 -8.65 11.13
CA CYS A 33 -2.52 -10.01 11.16
C CYS A 33 -1.74 -10.87 12.17
N PRO A 34 -2.42 -11.58 13.09
CA PRO A 34 -1.78 -12.60 13.93
C PRO A 34 -1.04 -13.68 13.12
N CYS A 35 -1.52 -13.93 11.90
CA CYS A 35 -1.06 -14.96 10.99
C CYS A 35 0.08 -14.54 10.05
N CYS A 36 0.12 -13.26 9.70
CA CYS A 36 0.95 -12.71 8.62
C CYS A 36 1.86 -11.58 9.10
N GLY A 37 1.80 -11.22 10.39
CA GLY A 37 2.61 -10.17 10.99
C GLY A 37 1.97 -8.78 10.92
N THR A 38 2.76 -7.79 11.33
CA THR A 38 2.41 -6.37 11.28
C THR A 38 3.19 -5.67 10.18
N GLY A 39 2.66 -4.58 9.68
CA GLY A 39 3.38 -3.70 8.77
C GLY A 39 2.47 -2.83 7.95
N TRP A 40 3.07 -2.17 6.96
CA TRP A 40 2.36 -1.32 6.03
C TRP A 40 1.91 -2.11 4.82
N ALA A 41 0.62 -1.98 4.48
CA ALA A 41 0.01 -2.67 3.35
C ALA A 41 0.79 -2.43 2.06
N ARG A 42 1.11 -1.17 1.75
CA ARG A 42 1.81 -0.81 0.52
C ARG A 42 3.28 -1.26 0.48
N ASP A 43 3.94 -1.31 1.63
CA ASP A 43 5.32 -1.83 1.75
C ASP A 43 5.35 -3.33 1.48
N LYS A 44 4.37 -4.09 2.01
CA LYS A 44 4.26 -5.53 1.76
C LYS A 44 3.91 -5.85 0.31
N LEU A 45 3.08 -5.01 -0.33
CA LEU A 45 2.82 -5.12 -1.76
C LEU A 45 4.08 -4.83 -2.58
N HIS A 46 4.89 -3.85 -2.18
CA HIS A 46 6.17 -3.56 -2.84
C HIS A 46 7.17 -4.73 -2.69
N GLU A 47 7.31 -5.26 -1.48
CA GLU A 47 8.16 -6.42 -1.20
C GLU A 47 7.70 -7.63 -2.04
N ALA A 48 6.40 -7.87 -2.16
CA ALA A 48 5.85 -8.93 -3.00
C ALA A 48 6.15 -8.74 -4.48
N LEU A 49 6.00 -7.51 -5.01
CA LEU A 49 6.32 -7.18 -6.40
C LEU A 49 7.79 -7.41 -6.75
N ASN A 50 8.71 -7.25 -5.79
CA ASN A 50 10.13 -7.49 -5.98
C ASN A 50 10.52 -8.98 -5.89
N LEU A 51 9.73 -9.79 -5.18
CA LEU A 51 10.01 -11.22 -4.99
C LEU A 51 9.29 -12.13 -5.99
N LEU A 52 8.16 -11.70 -6.55
CA LEU A 52 7.35 -12.50 -7.44
C LEU A 52 7.98 -12.62 -8.84
N PRO A 53 7.81 -13.78 -9.52
CA PRO A 53 8.20 -13.91 -10.91
C PRO A 53 7.42 -12.91 -11.79
N PRO A 54 8.00 -12.45 -12.92
CA PRO A 54 7.47 -11.32 -13.69
C PRO A 54 5.98 -11.41 -14.05
N ARG A 55 5.50 -12.62 -14.38
CA ARG A 55 4.10 -12.87 -14.75
C ARG A 55 3.13 -12.66 -13.58
N ALA A 56 3.46 -13.18 -12.40
CA ALA A 56 2.64 -12.99 -11.20
C ALA A 56 2.73 -11.54 -10.68
N ALA A 57 3.91 -10.93 -10.80
CA ALA A 57 4.12 -9.54 -10.46
C ALA A 57 3.31 -8.59 -11.37
N ALA A 58 3.08 -8.94 -12.65
CA ALA A 58 2.33 -8.09 -13.58
C ALA A 58 0.87 -7.89 -13.15
N GLU A 59 0.18 -8.97 -12.77
CA GLU A 59 -1.21 -8.88 -12.30
C GLU A 59 -1.32 -8.07 -11.01
N LEU A 60 -0.43 -8.34 -10.05
CA LEU A 60 -0.37 -7.59 -8.80
C LEU A 60 -0.05 -6.11 -9.06
N ARG A 61 0.87 -5.82 -9.97
CA ARG A 61 1.30 -4.46 -10.31
C ARG A 61 0.12 -3.65 -10.84
N MET A 62 -0.65 -4.19 -11.78
CA MET A 62 -1.83 -3.50 -12.32
C MET A 62 -2.85 -3.13 -11.24
N GLN A 63 -3.08 -4.03 -10.26
CA GLN A 63 -4.00 -3.75 -9.15
C GLN A 63 -3.46 -2.66 -8.23
N VAL A 64 -2.17 -2.74 -7.89
CA VAL A 64 -1.50 -1.76 -7.01
C VAL A 64 -1.45 -0.38 -7.66
N GLU A 65 -1.10 -0.28 -8.95
CA GLU A 65 -1.02 0.98 -9.68
C GLU A 65 -2.38 1.70 -9.74
N ARG A 66 -3.48 0.97 -10.00
CA ARG A 66 -4.83 1.55 -9.96
C ARG A 66 -5.20 2.13 -8.60
N LEU A 67 -4.80 1.46 -7.52
CA LEU A 67 -5.02 1.96 -6.17
C LEU A 67 -4.11 3.16 -5.85
N ASP A 68 -2.87 3.13 -6.32
CA ASP A 68 -1.92 4.23 -6.17
C ASP A 68 -2.42 5.50 -6.88
N GLU A 69 -3.00 5.39 -8.08
CA GLU A 69 -3.64 6.51 -8.79
C GLU A 69 -4.79 7.14 -7.99
N VAL A 70 -5.65 6.32 -7.39
CA VAL A 70 -6.75 6.81 -6.56
C VAL A 70 -6.21 7.52 -5.32
N LEU A 71 -5.14 7.01 -4.69
CA LEU A 71 -4.51 7.68 -3.58
C LEU A 71 -3.93 9.03 -4.01
N LEU A 72 -3.21 9.07 -5.13
CA LEU A 72 -2.62 10.29 -5.67
C LEU A 72 -3.66 11.35 -6.01
N GLY A 73 -4.82 10.96 -6.53
CA GLY A 73 -5.92 11.90 -6.80
C GLY A 73 -6.60 12.44 -5.54
N ARG A 74 -6.41 11.79 -4.38
CA ARG A 74 -7.06 12.14 -3.12
C ARG A 74 -6.15 12.80 -2.09
N THR A 75 -4.83 12.64 -2.24
CA THR A 75 -3.84 13.07 -1.26
C THR A 75 -2.85 14.05 -1.86
N HIS A 76 -2.33 14.93 -1.03
CA HIS A 76 -1.28 15.86 -1.45
C HIS A 76 0.09 15.32 -1.05
N HIS A 77 1.13 15.78 -1.74
CA HIS A 77 2.49 15.54 -1.31
C HIS A 77 2.75 16.33 -0.02
N GLU A 78 3.28 15.65 1.00
CA GLU A 78 3.68 16.26 2.27
C GLU A 78 5.13 16.76 2.18
N PRO A 79 5.40 18.08 2.08
CA PRO A 79 6.75 18.59 1.82
C PRO A 79 7.71 18.43 2.99
N MET A 80 7.18 18.31 4.21
CA MET A 80 7.97 18.11 5.44
C MET A 80 8.26 16.64 5.73
N ALA A 81 7.77 15.72 4.90
CA ALA A 81 8.07 14.30 5.06
C ALA A 81 9.50 14.00 4.62
N ASP A 82 10.18 13.14 5.36
CA ASP A 82 11.54 12.68 5.06
C ASP A 82 11.64 12.18 3.60
N PRO A 83 12.53 12.75 2.77
CA PRO A 83 12.66 12.39 1.37
C PRO A 83 13.08 10.94 1.13
N GLU A 84 13.73 10.29 2.10
CA GLU A 84 14.17 8.89 2.03
C GLU A 84 12.99 7.90 2.14
N LEU A 85 11.83 8.36 2.62
CA LEU A 85 10.64 7.53 2.69
C LEU A 85 10.05 7.28 1.31
N ALA A 86 9.49 6.08 1.12
CA ALA A 86 8.74 5.79 -0.10
C ALA A 86 7.58 6.79 -0.28
N TRP A 87 7.26 7.12 -1.53
CA TRP A 87 6.36 8.24 -1.83
C TRP A 87 4.97 8.12 -1.20
N TRP A 88 4.47 6.90 -0.96
CA TRP A 88 3.17 6.64 -0.33
C TRP A 88 3.16 6.93 1.18
N HIS A 89 4.34 6.98 1.82
CA HIS A 89 4.47 7.50 3.18
C HIS A 89 4.40 9.03 3.20
N ARG A 90 4.78 9.70 2.11
CA ARG A 90 4.84 11.18 2.01
C ARG A 90 3.52 11.81 1.55
N ARG A 91 2.39 11.28 2.04
CA ARG A 91 1.02 11.68 1.63
C ARG A 91 0.12 12.02 2.81
N CYS A 92 -0.70 13.06 2.64
CA CYS A 92 -1.69 13.54 3.61
C CYS A 92 -3.04 13.90 2.97
#